data_AF-A0A941GQ03-F1
#
_entry.id   AF-A0A941GQ03-F1
#
_cell.length_a   1.000
_cell.length_b   1.000
_cell.length_c   1.000
_cell.angle_alpha   90.00
_cell.angle_beta   90.00
_cell.angle_gamma   90.00
#
_symmetry.space_group_name_H-M   'P 1'
#
loop_
_entity.id
_entity.type
_entity.pdbx_description
1 polymer ?
#
loop_
_entity_poly.entity_id
_entity_poly.type
_entity_poly.pdbx_seq_one_letter_code
_entity_poly.pdbx_strand_id
1 'polypeptide(L)'
;MIVALEKLEFSKLDPRLLHLSQDEIIQLINRYYDGETVSKLIKEYKIKITPSQLYSIFPPVKSDEKCEHCDSNVVFPWGSKSWSEKLVINQKFCINCNHSGRSNCNCIKCLEIRALEEAEKLKIKREEDERKRNTLKEITLSKMQNIHLEDDLTMEDRLYLAVILRASLSEDMKWIEPNSKNFVRMSPTSEYTNEILKTLISRDILIVDGATSDLNSFQETEKGIVYDMLGVKYHLNVVANDFEEDFNNDGLIKRLIYPDSNLFTKEFCYEMWKRVALEESKQYLLYQKSKVQIQDHE
;
A
#
# COMPACT_ATOMS: atom_id res chain seq x y z
N MET A 1 49.42 -18.86 -9.84
CA MET A 1 48.74 -19.20 -8.56
C MET A 1 48.67 -20.72 -8.52
N ILE A 2 49.35 -21.40 -7.59
CA ILE A 2 49.33 -22.87 -7.57
C ILE A 2 48.09 -23.32 -6.79
N VAL A 3 47.13 -23.90 -7.51
CA VAL A 3 45.90 -24.41 -6.92
C VAL A 3 46.13 -25.85 -6.46
N ALA A 4 45.88 -26.13 -5.18
CA ALA A 4 46.01 -27.46 -4.59
C ALA A 4 44.65 -28.20 -4.58
N LEU A 5 44.68 -29.53 -4.81
CA LEU A 5 43.51 -30.41 -4.87
C LEU A 5 42.57 -30.27 -3.67
N GLU A 6 43.15 -30.14 -2.47
CA GLU A 6 42.42 -30.07 -1.20
C GLU A 6 41.49 -28.86 -1.08
N LYS A 7 41.81 -27.77 -1.81
CA LYS A 7 41.06 -26.52 -1.79
C LYS A 7 39.84 -26.51 -2.72
N LEU A 8 39.68 -27.51 -3.57
CA LEU A 8 38.60 -27.56 -4.56
C LEU A 8 37.44 -28.46 -4.10
N GLU A 9 36.24 -28.07 -4.49
CA GLU A 9 35.00 -28.81 -4.25
C GLU A 9 34.57 -29.55 -5.53
N PHE A 10 34.80 -30.86 -5.56
CA PHE A 10 34.50 -31.72 -6.70
C PHE A 10 33.14 -32.44 -6.60
N SER A 11 32.39 -32.26 -5.51
CA SER A 11 31.10 -32.95 -5.31
C SER A 11 30.04 -32.67 -6.37
N LYS A 12 30.11 -31.51 -7.06
CA LYS A 12 29.27 -31.16 -8.20
C LYS A 12 30.11 -30.61 -9.35
N LEU A 13 30.67 -31.50 -10.15
CA LEU A 13 31.41 -31.17 -11.37
C LEU A 13 30.49 -30.79 -12.53
N ASP A 14 30.92 -29.83 -13.35
CA ASP A 14 30.24 -29.49 -14.59
C ASP A 14 30.30 -30.68 -15.57
N PRO A 15 29.19 -31.05 -16.26
CA PRO A 15 29.16 -32.15 -17.22
C PRO A 15 30.25 -32.09 -18.29
N ARG A 16 30.72 -30.89 -18.63
CA ARG A 16 31.75 -30.64 -19.65
C ARG A 16 33.17 -30.93 -19.19
N LEU A 17 33.37 -31.19 -17.89
CA LEU A 17 34.67 -31.60 -17.33
C LEU A 17 34.69 -33.06 -16.87
N LEU A 18 33.56 -33.78 -16.94
CA LEU A 18 33.45 -35.16 -16.44
C LEU A 18 34.37 -36.16 -17.15
N HIS A 19 34.81 -35.86 -18.38
CA HIS A 19 35.74 -36.72 -19.13
C HIS A 19 37.20 -36.52 -18.73
N LEU A 20 37.51 -35.53 -17.88
CA LEU A 20 38.85 -35.25 -17.38
C LEU A 20 39.01 -35.80 -15.96
N SER A 21 40.20 -36.29 -15.65
CA SER A 21 40.61 -36.62 -14.28
C SER A 21 40.79 -35.36 -13.43
N GLN A 22 40.78 -35.52 -12.10
CA GLN A 22 40.98 -34.38 -11.18
C GLN A 22 42.34 -33.69 -11.38
N ASP A 23 43.39 -34.45 -11.67
CA ASP A 23 44.72 -33.91 -11.96
C ASP A 23 44.74 -33.11 -13.27
N GLU A 24 44.06 -33.59 -14.32
CA GLU A 24 43.93 -32.86 -15.59
C GLU A 24 43.18 -31.54 -15.39
N ILE A 25 42.14 -31.52 -14.54
CA ILE A 25 41.39 -30.31 -14.21
C ILE A 25 42.28 -29.31 -13.47
N ILE A 26 43.10 -29.75 -12.51
CA ILE A 26 44.04 -28.87 -11.80
C ILE A 26 45.07 -28.29 -12.77
N GLN A 27 45.65 -29.12 -13.65
CA GLN A 27 46.59 -28.66 -14.66
C GLN A 27 45.96 -27.61 -15.58
N LEU A 28 44.72 -27.85 -16.02
CA LEU A 28 43.96 -26.90 -16.83
C LEU A 28 43.76 -25.55 -16.11
N ILE A 29 43.38 -25.57 -14.83
CA ILE A 29 43.18 -24.35 -14.02
C ILE A 29 44.49 -23.58 -13.88
N ASN A 30 45.59 -24.26 -13.52
CA ASN A 30 46.90 -23.62 -13.35
C ASN A 30 47.36 -22.98 -14.68
N ARG A 31 47.31 -23.73 -15.80
CA ARG A 31 47.68 -23.22 -17.13
C ARG A 31 46.81 -22.03 -17.57
N TYR A 32 45.53 -22.04 -17.23
CA TYR A 32 44.65 -20.91 -17.51
C TYR A 32 45.12 -19.63 -16.82
N TYR A 33 45.41 -19.69 -15.51
CA TYR A 33 45.86 -18.52 -14.74
C TYR A 33 47.31 -18.12 -14.99
N ASP A 34 48.15 -19.03 -15.50
CA ASP A 34 49.53 -18.72 -15.93
C ASP A 34 49.60 -17.96 -17.26
N GLY A 35 48.44 -17.67 -17.87
CA GLY A 35 48.35 -16.78 -19.03
C GLY A 35 48.21 -17.49 -20.38
N GLU A 36 48.09 -18.82 -20.40
CA GLU A 36 47.98 -19.55 -21.66
C GLU A 36 46.69 -19.20 -22.44
N THR A 37 46.79 -19.24 -23.78
CA THR A 37 45.69 -18.90 -24.67
C THR A 37 44.52 -19.87 -24.50
N VAL A 38 43.36 -19.33 -24.11
CA VAL A 38 42.16 -20.13 -23.79
C VAL A 38 41.71 -21.03 -24.95
N SER A 39 41.81 -20.54 -26.19
CA SER A 39 41.48 -21.31 -27.39
C SER A 39 42.35 -22.57 -27.55
N LYS A 40 43.61 -22.52 -27.11
CA LYS A 40 44.52 -23.68 -27.12
C LYS A 40 44.08 -24.70 -26.08
N LEU A 41 43.82 -24.26 -24.84
CA LEU A 41 43.35 -25.10 -23.74
C LEU A 41 42.04 -25.81 -24.08
N ILE A 42 41.06 -25.08 -24.63
CA ILE A 42 39.77 -25.64 -25.05
C ILE A 42 39.94 -26.77 -26.09
N LYS A 43 40.83 -26.57 -27.07
CA LYS A 43 41.09 -27.56 -28.12
C LYS A 43 41.84 -28.79 -27.58
N GLU A 44 42.82 -28.57 -26.71
CA GLU A 44 43.67 -29.62 -26.14
C GLU A 44 42.88 -30.55 -25.21
N TYR A 45 42.12 -29.97 -24.28
CA TYR A 45 41.29 -30.72 -23.32
C TYR A 45 39.91 -31.11 -23.88
N LYS A 46 39.65 -30.83 -25.17
CA LYS A 46 38.39 -31.16 -25.90
C LYS A 46 37.13 -30.64 -25.20
N ILE A 47 37.19 -29.44 -24.63
CA ILE A 47 36.08 -28.83 -23.88
C ILE A 47 35.16 -28.10 -24.85
N LYS A 48 33.85 -28.31 -24.76
CA LYS A 48 32.86 -27.68 -25.67
C LYS A 48 32.27 -26.41 -25.06
N ILE A 49 33.00 -25.29 -25.12
CA ILE A 49 32.55 -23.98 -24.62
C ILE A 49 33.13 -22.81 -25.43
N THR A 50 32.64 -21.60 -25.18
CA THR A 50 33.27 -20.37 -25.67
C THR A 50 34.49 -20.00 -24.81
N PRO A 51 35.56 -19.40 -25.39
CA PRO A 51 36.76 -19.02 -24.64
C PRO A 51 36.50 -18.11 -23.42
N SER A 52 35.51 -17.21 -23.51
CA SER A 52 35.15 -16.32 -22.41
C SER A 52 34.55 -17.02 -21.20
N GLN A 53 34.13 -18.28 -21.32
CA GLN A 53 33.40 -19.01 -20.27
C GLN A 53 34.22 -20.11 -19.58
N LEU A 54 35.51 -20.29 -19.93
CA LEU A 54 36.29 -21.40 -19.37
C LEU A 54 36.41 -21.37 -17.85
N TYR A 55 36.59 -20.19 -17.26
CA TYR A 55 36.70 -20.07 -15.81
C TYR A 55 35.39 -20.42 -15.08
N SER A 56 34.22 -20.27 -15.72
CA SER A 56 32.93 -20.44 -15.04
C SER A 56 32.53 -21.91 -14.85
N ILE A 57 33.24 -22.85 -15.47
CA ILE A 57 32.95 -24.29 -15.38
C ILE A 57 33.90 -25.03 -14.42
N PHE A 58 34.91 -24.35 -13.90
CA PHE A 58 35.88 -24.94 -12.99
C PHE A 58 35.23 -25.27 -11.63
N PRO A 59 35.63 -26.37 -10.97
CA PRO A 59 35.17 -26.73 -9.63
C PRO A 59 35.42 -25.56 -8.66
N PRO A 60 34.43 -25.13 -7.88
CA PRO A 60 34.58 -23.95 -7.03
C PRO A 60 35.54 -24.23 -5.87
N VAL A 61 36.06 -23.15 -5.27
CA VAL A 61 37.04 -23.21 -4.18
C VAL A 61 36.29 -23.28 -2.84
N LYS A 62 36.69 -24.20 -1.96
CA LYS A 62 36.12 -24.34 -0.61
C LYS A 62 36.43 -23.12 0.25
N SER A 63 35.41 -22.66 0.97
CA SER A 63 35.54 -21.78 2.13
C SER A 63 35.67 -22.62 3.40
N ASP A 64 36.18 -22.00 4.47
CA ASP A 64 36.13 -22.57 5.82
C ASP A 64 34.73 -22.44 6.46
N GLU A 65 33.81 -21.71 5.83
CA GLU A 65 32.45 -21.47 6.30
C GLU A 65 31.48 -22.61 5.96
N LYS A 66 30.52 -22.85 6.86
CA LYS A 66 29.37 -23.74 6.66
C LYS A 66 28.10 -22.93 6.42
N CYS A 67 27.19 -23.49 5.62
CA CYS A 67 25.90 -22.87 5.33
C CYS A 67 24.96 -22.93 6.54
N GLU A 68 24.42 -21.78 6.94
CA GLU A 68 23.47 -21.65 8.06
C GLU A 68 22.16 -22.44 7.87
N HIS A 69 21.80 -22.79 6.63
CA HIS A 69 20.54 -23.48 6.33
C HIS A 69 20.66 -25.00 6.22
N CYS A 70 21.82 -25.53 5.83
CA CYS A 70 21.96 -26.95 5.52
C CYS A 70 23.33 -27.54 5.89
N ASP A 71 24.17 -26.77 6.59
CA ASP A 71 25.49 -27.18 7.10
C ASP A 71 26.50 -27.71 6.07
N SER A 72 26.20 -27.51 4.79
CA SER A 72 27.09 -27.87 3.68
C SER A 72 28.18 -26.80 3.48
N ASN A 73 29.27 -27.16 2.81
CA ASN A 73 30.37 -26.24 2.53
C ASN A 73 29.90 -25.02 1.74
N VAL A 74 30.36 -23.83 2.15
CA VAL A 74 30.32 -22.63 1.35
C VAL A 74 31.51 -22.64 0.40
N VAL A 75 31.29 -22.21 -0.84
CA VAL A 75 32.31 -22.19 -1.88
C VAL A 75 32.31 -20.84 -2.60
N PHE A 76 33.44 -20.49 -3.20
CA PHE A 76 33.59 -19.32 -4.06
C PHE A 76 33.78 -19.77 -5.52
N PRO A 77 33.11 -19.13 -6.49
CA PRO A 77 33.37 -19.39 -7.89
C PRO A 77 34.75 -18.86 -8.29
N TRP A 78 35.21 -19.22 -9.48
CA TRP A 78 36.40 -18.60 -10.06
C TRP A 78 36.05 -17.24 -10.67
N GLY A 79 36.96 -16.27 -10.51
CA GLY A 79 36.90 -15.00 -11.23
C GLY A 79 37.52 -15.11 -12.62
N SER A 80 37.17 -14.21 -13.53
CA SER A 80 37.97 -14.05 -14.75
C SER A 80 39.36 -13.49 -14.39
N LYS A 81 40.31 -13.53 -15.33
CA LYS A 81 41.65 -12.93 -15.16
C LYS A 81 41.62 -11.44 -14.77
N SER A 82 40.52 -10.73 -15.06
CA SER A 82 40.35 -9.31 -14.76
C SER A 82 39.55 -9.04 -13.49
N TRP A 83 39.01 -10.07 -12.83
CA TRP A 83 38.23 -9.89 -11.60
C TRP A 83 39.14 -9.67 -10.40
N SER A 84 38.76 -8.72 -9.55
CA SER A 84 39.41 -8.56 -8.25
C SER A 84 38.99 -9.69 -7.30
N GLU A 85 39.88 -10.04 -6.37
CA GLU A 85 39.63 -11.05 -5.35
C GLU A 85 38.38 -10.74 -4.50
N LYS A 86 38.15 -9.46 -4.20
CA LYS A 86 36.95 -9.00 -3.48
C LYS A 86 35.65 -9.33 -4.23
N LEU A 87 35.64 -9.21 -5.56
CA LEU A 87 34.47 -9.56 -6.37
C LEU A 87 34.18 -11.06 -6.30
N VAL A 88 35.23 -11.90 -6.27
CA VAL A 88 35.10 -13.35 -6.17
C VAL A 88 34.56 -13.76 -4.80
N ILE A 89 35.11 -13.21 -3.71
CA ILE A 89 34.68 -13.51 -2.34
C ILE A 89 33.20 -13.14 -2.14
N ASN A 90 32.76 -12.00 -2.69
CA ASN A 90 31.36 -11.58 -2.59
C ASN A 90 30.38 -12.51 -3.31
N GLN A 91 30.84 -13.36 -4.23
CA GLN A 91 30.02 -14.34 -4.96
C GLN A 91 29.95 -15.70 -4.25
N LYS A 92 30.28 -15.78 -2.96
CA LYS A 92 30.16 -17.01 -2.18
C LYS A 92 28.74 -17.59 -2.19
N PHE A 93 28.65 -18.91 -2.23
CA PHE A 93 27.38 -19.63 -2.16
C PHE A 93 27.55 -21.03 -1.56
N CYS A 94 26.48 -21.57 -0.99
CA CYS A 94 26.44 -22.96 -0.52
C CYS A 94 26.33 -23.92 -1.71
N ILE A 95 27.19 -24.94 -1.76
CA ILE A 95 27.19 -25.94 -2.85
C ILE A 95 25.88 -26.76 -2.94
N ASN A 96 25.16 -26.89 -1.83
CA ASN A 96 23.94 -27.68 -1.76
C ASN A 96 22.69 -26.86 -2.06
N CYS A 97 22.41 -25.83 -1.26
CA CYS A 97 21.18 -25.03 -1.35
C CYS A 97 21.33 -23.69 -2.08
N ASN A 98 22.52 -23.35 -2.59
CA ASN A 98 22.80 -22.09 -3.27
C ASN A 98 22.58 -20.83 -2.41
N HIS A 99 22.56 -20.98 -1.08
CA HIS A 99 22.47 -19.88 -0.14
C HIS A 99 23.72 -18.99 -0.24
N SER A 100 23.53 -17.69 -0.38
CA SER A 100 24.61 -16.72 -0.63
C SER A 100 24.87 -15.73 0.51
N GLY A 101 24.08 -15.78 1.59
CA GLY A 101 24.15 -14.82 2.70
C GLY A 101 23.75 -13.38 2.33
N ARG A 102 23.34 -13.13 1.09
CA ARG A 102 22.86 -11.81 0.64
C ARG A 102 21.40 -11.61 1.04
N SER A 103 21.01 -10.36 1.29
CA SER A 103 19.63 -10.00 1.63
C SER A 103 18.58 -10.44 0.60
N ASN A 104 18.98 -10.54 -0.67
CA ASN A 104 18.13 -10.97 -1.79
C ASN A 104 18.37 -12.43 -2.21
N CYS A 105 18.84 -13.29 -1.31
CA CYS A 105 19.10 -14.69 -1.61
C CYS A 105 17.81 -15.45 -1.99
N ASN A 106 17.83 -16.14 -3.13
CA ASN A 106 16.68 -16.88 -3.67
C ASN A 106 16.73 -18.39 -3.40
N CYS A 107 17.51 -18.84 -2.41
CA CYS A 107 17.43 -20.26 -2.02
C CYS A 107 16.08 -20.57 -1.37
N ILE A 108 15.66 -21.84 -1.45
CA ILE A 108 14.36 -22.30 -0.94
C ILE A 108 14.15 -21.85 0.51
N LYS A 109 15.17 -22.01 1.37
CA LYS A 109 15.04 -21.67 2.78
C LYS A 109 14.89 -20.16 3.03
N CYS A 110 15.64 -19.32 2.33
CA CYS A 110 15.48 -17.86 2.40
C CYS A 110 14.12 -17.40 1.87
N LEU A 111 13.57 -18.08 0.86
CA LEU A 111 12.23 -17.79 0.34
C LEU A 111 11.15 -18.17 1.37
N GLU A 112 11.27 -19.35 2.00
CA GLU A 112 10.37 -19.77 3.08
C GLU A 112 10.38 -18.79 4.26
N ILE A 113 11.57 -18.38 4.72
CA ILE A 113 11.71 -17.43 5.83
C ILE A 113 11.04 -16.10 5.50
N ARG A 114 11.32 -15.54 4.31
CA ARG A 114 10.68 -14.28 3.87
C ARG A 114 9.17 -14.41 3.77
N ALA A 115 8.66 -15.51 3.22
CA ALA A 115 7.23 -15.77 3.15
C ALA A 115 6.57 -15.87 4.54
N LEU A 116 7.24 -16.51 5.50
CA LEU A 116 6.77 -16.57 6.90
C LEU A 116 6.77 -15.18 7.56
N GLU A 117 7.83 -14.39 7.38
CA GLU A 117 7.92 -13.02 7.90
C GLU A 117 6.85 -12.10 7.28
N GLU A 118 6.61 -12.21 5.97
CA GLU A 118 5.55 -11.48 5.28
C GLU A 118 4.16 -11.90 5.77
N ALA A 119 3.93 -13.20 5.96
CA ALA A 119 2.68 -13.71 6.51
C ALA A 119 2.45 -13.22 7.94
N GLU A 120 3.48 -13.18 8.78
CA GLU A 120 3.40 -12.69 10.15
C GLU A 120 3.13 -11.18 10.20
N LYS A 121 3.84 -10.38 9.40
CA LYS A 121 3.56 -8.94 9.26
C LYS A 121 2.13 -8.68 8.82
N LEU A 122 1.60 -9.51 7.90
CA LEU A 122 0.23 -9.39 7.43
C LEU A 122 -0.79 -9.76 8.51
N LYS A 123 -0.49 -10.74 9.39
CA LYS A 123 -1.35 -11.06 10.54
C LYS A 123 -1.39 -9.92 11.54
N ILE A 124 -0.23 -9.43 11.97
CA ILE A 124 -0.13 -8.31 12.91
C ILE A 124 -0.93 -7.10 12.40
N LYS A 125 -0.72 -6.74 11.12
CA LYS A 125 -1.46 -5.63 10.50
C LYS A 125 -2.98 -5.87 10.49
N ARG A 126 -3.45 -7.09 10.23
CA ARG A 126 -4.88 -7.42 10.25
C ARG A 126 -5.46 -7.29 11.66
N GLU A 127 -4.74 -7.74 12.67
CA GLU A 127 -5.17 -7.64 14.07
C GLU A 127 -5.24 -6.17 14.53
N GLU A 128 -4.28 -5.34 14.12
CA GLU A 128 -4.31 -3.89 14.35
C GLU A 128 -5.51 -3.22 13.65
N ASP A 129 -5.74 -3.54 12.38
CA ASP A 129 -6.86 -3.03 11.59
C ASP A 129 -8.22 -3.45 12.19
N GLU A 130 -8.34 -4.69 12.67
CA GLU A 130 -9.55 -5.20 13.31
C GLU A 130 -9.81 -4.52 14.65
N ARG A 131 -8.77 -4.36 15.48
CA ARG A 131 -8.88 -3.63 16.76
C ARG A 131 -9.33 -2.19 16.54
N LYS A 132 -8.73 -1.49 15.57
CA LYS A 132 -9.10 -0.12 15.23
C LYS A 132 -10.57 -0.03 14.77
N ARG A 133 -11.00 -0.98 13.92
CA ARG A 133 -12.39 -1.06 13.44
C ARG A 133 -13.38 -1.30 14.58
N ASN A 134 -13.06 -2.18 15.52
CA ASN A 134 -13.91 -2.44 16.68
C ASN A 134 -14.08 -1.19 17.55
N THR A 135 -12.98 -0.48 17.81
CA THR A 135 -13.00 0.79 18.57
C THR A 135 -13.88 1.85 17.88
N LEU A 136 -13.73 2.00 16.55
CA LEU A 136 -14.53 2.92 15.76
C LEU A 136 -16.02 2.55 15.74
N LYS A 137 -16.34 1.26 15.69
CA LYS A 137 -17.71 0.75 15.74
C LYS A 137 -18.37 1.06 17.09
N GLU A 138 -17.65 0.90 18.20
CA GLU A 138 -18.16 1.25 19.54
C GLU A 138 -18.49 2.75 19.66
N ILE A 139 -17.59 3.62 19.17
CA ILE A 139 -17.83 5.07 19.12
C ILE A 139 -19.08 5.38 18.29
N THR A 140 -19.21 4.76 17.11
CA THR A 140 -20.37 4.91 16.22
C THR A 140 -21.66 4.55 16.94
N LEU A 141 -21.71 3.36 17.54
CA LEU A 141 -22.89 2.85 18.26
C LEU A 141 -23.26 3.74 19.46
N SER A 142 -22.29 4.30 20.17
CA SER A 142 -22.56 5.21 21.29
C SER A 142 -23.29 6.48 20.85
N LYS A 143 -22.91 7.06 19.71
CA LYS A 143 -23.53 8.26 19.14
C LYS A 143 -24.93 7.99 18.59
N MET A 144 -25.14 6.81 18.01
CA MET A 144 -26.44 6.41 17.43
C MET A 144 -27.56 6.29 18.47
N GLN A 145 -27.27 6.39 19.77
CA GLN A 145 -28.28 6.41 20.83
C GLN A 145 -29.03 7.76 20.90
N ASN A 146 -28.42 8.84 20.42
CA ASN A 146 -29.01 10.18 20.45
C ASN A 146 -29.83 10.43 19.17
N ILE A 147 -30.93 9.69 18.98
CA ILE A 147 -31.73 9.77 17.75
C ILE A 147 -32.49 11.11 17.68
N HIS A 148 -32.50 11.74 16.49
CA HIS A 148 -33.26 12.97 16.23
C HIS A 148 -34.59 12.69 15.55
N LEU A 149 -35.67 13.29 16.05
CA LEU A 149 -36.94 13.30 15.33
C LEU A 149 -36.87 14.28 14.15
N GLU A 150 -37.60 13.99 13.07
CA GLU A 150 -37.67 14.86 11.89
C GLU A 150 -38.09 16.28 12.26
N ASP A 151 -39.01 16.46 13.21
CA ASP A 151 -39.49 17.78 13.63
C ASP A 151 -38.45 18.60 14.41
N ASP A 152 -37.48 17.96 15.05
CA ASP A 152 -36.44 18.64 15.81
C ASP A 152 -35.39 19.32 14.92
N LEU A 153 -35.39 19.00 13.62
CA LEU A 153 -34.47 19.58 12.66
C LEU A 153 -34.76 21.06 12.41
N THR A 154 -33.73 21.90 12.59
CA THR A 154 -33.81 23.32 12.27
C THR A 154 -33.90 23.54 10.75
N MET A 155 -34.30 24.75 10.33
CA MET A 155 -34.27 25.13 8.92
C MET A 155 -32.87 24.94 8.29
N GLU A 156 -31.82 25.21 9.07
CA GLU A 156 -30.44 25.01 8.63
C GLU A 156 -30.12 23.53 8.43
N ASP A 157 -30.48 22.67 9.39
CA ASP A 157 -30.23 21.24 9.31
C ASP A 157 -30.93 20.61 8.10
N ARG A 158 -32.19 21.00 7.86
CA ARG A 158 -32.99 20.51 6.71
C ARG A 158 -32.34 20.89 5.38
N LEU A 159 -31.87 22.13 5.26
CA LEU A 159 -31.20 22.59 4.04
C LEU A 159 -29.86 21.86 3.83
N TYR A 160 -29.05 21.72 4.88
CA TYR A 160 -27.75 21.04 4.81
C TYR A 160 -27.90 19.55 4.50
N LEU A 161 -28.88 18.87 5.12
CA LEU A 161 -29.22 17.48 4.80
C LEU A 161 -29.67 17.33 3.35
N ALA A 162 -30.54 18.21 2.85
CA ALA A 162 -31.00 18.16 1.46
C ALA A 162 -29.83 18.21 0.48
N VAL A 163 -28.85 19.09 0.73
CA VAL A 163 -27.64 19.22 -0.09
C VAL A 163 -26.79 17.94 -0.04
N ILE A 164 -26.51 17.41 1.15
CA ILE A 164 -25.64 16.25 1.33
C ILE A 164 -26.29 14.98 0.77
N LEU A 165 -27.55 14.73 1.10
CA LEU A 165 -28.26 13.53 0.63
C LEU A 165 -28.40 13.55 -0.90
N ARG A 166 -28.69 14.70 -1.50
CA ARG A 166 -28.78 14.81 -2.97
C ARG A 166 -27.45 14.51 -3.67
N ALA A 167 -26.34 14.84 -3.04
CA ALA A 167 -25.03 14.74 -3.67
C ALA A 167 -24.28 13.43 -3.36
N SER A 168 -24.52 12.82 -2.20
CA SER A 168 -23.66 11.77 -1.65
C SER A 168 -24.41 10.59 -1.03
N LEU A 169 -25.75 10.52 -1.11
CA LEU A 169 -26.48 9.35 -0.64
C LEU A 169 -26.16 8.12 -1.50
N SER A 170 -25.96 6.96 -0.86
CA SER A 170 -25.74 5.68 -1.55
C SER A 170 -26.98 5.26 -2.35
N GLU A 171 -26.78 4.43 -3.36
CA GLU A 171 -27.88 3.91 -4.18
C GLU A 171 -28.91 3.13 -3.36
N ASP A 172 -28.47 2.45 -2.29
CA ASP A 172 -29.34 1.71 -1.37
C ASP A 172 -29.85 2.56 -0.19
N MET A 173 -29.56 3.87 -0.19
CA MET A 173 -29.98 4.87 0.80
C MET A 173 -29.58 4.61 2.25
N LYS A 174 -28.61 3.71 2.50
CA LYS A 174 -28.20 3.33 3.87
C LYS A 174 -27.08 4.17 4.45
N TRP A 175 -26.24 4.76 3.60
CA TRP A 175 -25.11 5.56 4.03
C TRP A 175 -24.87 6.73 3.09
N ILE A 176 -24.18 7.73 3.60
CA ILE A 176 -23.69 8.86 2.81
C ILE A 176 -22.23 8.56 2.49
N GLU A 177 -21.92 8.50 1.20
CA GLU A 177 -20.60 8.19 0.68
C GLU A 177 -19.61 9.35 0.87
N PRO A 178 -18.29 9.06 0.96
CA PRO A 178 -17.28 10.09 1.12
C PRO A 178 -17.27 11.08 -0.05
N ASN A 179 -17.28 12.36 0.27
CA ASN A 179 -17.28 13.41 -0.75
C ASN A 179 -15.93 13.55 -1.48
N SER A 180 -14.84 13.03 -0.90
CA SER A 180 -13.51 13.00 -1.55
C SER A 180 -13.51 12.29 -2.92
N LYS A 181 -14.46 11.39 -3.14
CA LYS A 181 -14.60 10.61 -4.39
C LYS A 181 -15.72 11.12 -5.30
N ASN A 182 -16.55 12.06 -4.83
CA ASN A 182 -17.70 12.54 -5.59
C ASN A 182 -17.29 13.71 -6.50
N PHE A 183 -17.62 13.58 -7.79
CA PHE A 183 -17.42 14.65 -8.79
C PHE A 183 -18.37 15.83 -8.58
N VAL A 184 -19.42 15.65 -7.79
CA VAL A 184 -20.47 16.66 -7.55
C VAL A 184 -20.05 17.55 -6.39
N ARG A 185 -19.74 18.82 -6.69
CA ARG A 185 -19.52 19.84 -5.66
C ARG A 185 -20.83 20.12 -4.93
N MET A 186 -20.86 19.80 -3.63
CA MET A 186 -22.00 20.04 -2.75
C MET A 186 -22.22 21.52 -2.44
N SER A 187 -21.13 22.31 -2.44
CA SER A 187 -21.19 23.74 -2.20
C SER A 187 -20.11 24.45 -3.04
N PRO A 188 -20.17 25.80 -3.15
CA PRO A 188 -19.21 26.55 -3.95
C PRO A 188 -17.74 26.38 -3.50
N THR A 189 -17.47 26.21 -2.20
CA THR A 189 -16.11 26.09 -1.66
C THR A 189 -15.94 24.85 -0.77
N SER A 190 -14.71 24.35 -0.66
CA SER A 190 -14.41 23.21 0.21
C SER A 190 -14.59 23.58 1.69
N GLU A 191 -14.28 24.83 2.04
CA GLU A 191 -14.49 25.40 3.36
C GLU A 191 -15.97 25.39 3.75
N TYR A 192 -16.86 25.81 2.86
CA TYR A 192 -18.28 25.78 3.14
C TYR A 192 -18.82 24.35 3.22
N THR A 193 -18.30 23.44 2.40
CA THR A 193 -18.61 22.01 2.51
C THR A 193 -18.23 21.45 3.88
N ASN A 194 -17.03 21.77 4.38
CA ASN A 194 -16.59 21.37 5.71
C ASN A 194 -17.47 21.94 6.81
N GLU A 195 -17.96 23.17 6.65
CA GLU A 195 -18.86 23.79 7.62
C GLU A 195 -20.22 23.09 7.69
N ILE A 196 -20.81 22.76 6.53
CA ILE A 196 -22.07 22.00 6.44
C ILE A 196 -21.91 20.67 7.18
N LEU A 197 -20.88 19.89 6.84
CA LEU A 197 -20.60 18.61 7.49
C LEU A 197 -20.35 18.77 8.98
N LYS A 198 -19.50 19.72 9.38
CA LYS A 198 -19.17 19.97 10.78
C LYS A 198 -20.41 20.33 11.60
N THR A 199 -21.32 21.12 11.03
CA THR A 199 -22.59 21.49 11.70
C THR A 199 -23.41 20.24 11.98
N LEU A 200 -23.69 19.41 10.97
CA LEU A 200 -24.49 18.20 11.14
C LEU A 200 -23.84 17.14 12.03
N ILE A 201 -22.52 16.99 11.96
CA ILE A 201 -21.75 16.07 12.82
C ILE A 201 -21.76 16.55 14.27
N SER A 202 -21.58 17.86 14.51
CA SER A 202 -21.58 18.43 15.86
C SER A 202 -22.93 18.33 16.57
N ARG A 203 -24.01 18.20 15.78
CA ARG A 203 -25.38 18.02 16.25
C ARG A 203 -25.79 16.54 16.31
N ASP A 204 -24.88 15.59 16.08
CA ASP A 204 -25.13 14.14 16.01
C ASP A 204 -26.22 13.71 15.00
N ILE A 205 -26.54 14.58 14.02
CA ILE A 205 -27.45 14.27 12.90
C ILE A 205 -26.76 13.35 11.89
N LEU A 206 -25.46 13.59 11.65
CA LEU A 206 -24.61 12.70 10.88
C LEU A 206 -23.60 12.02 11.80
N ILE A 207 -23.56 10.70 11.73
CA ILE A 207 -22.64 9.88 12.53
C ILE A 207 -21.66 9.20 11.60
N VAL A 208 -20.37 9.30 11.89
CA VAL A 208 -19.34 8.60 11.11
C VAL A 208 -19.55 7.09 11.20
N ASP A 209 -19.59 6.40 10.06
CA ASP A 209 -19.60 4.95 10.02
C ASP A 209 -18.16 4.44 10.16
N GLY A 210 -17.79 4.14 11.41
CA GLY A 210 -16.50 3.56 11.75
C GLY A 210 -16.27 2.11 11.25
N ALA A 211 -17.34 1.40 10.90
CA ALA A 211 -17.31 0.00 10.55
C ALA A 211 -17.07 -0.24 9.06
N THR A 212 -17.49 0.67 8.17
CA THR A 212 -17.32 0.52 6.71
C THR A 212 -16.41 1.55 6.06
N SER A 213 -16.07 2.64 6.76
CA SER A 213 -15.12 3.65 6.27
C SER A 213 -13.70 3.09 6.10
N ASP A 214 -12.91 3.75 5.26
CA ASP A 214 -11.48 3.44 5.07
C ASP A 214 -10.70 3.77 6.36
N LEU A 215 -9.98 2.80 6.90
CA LEU A 215 -9.17 2.96 8.12
C LEU A 215 -8.04 3.98 7.96
N ASN A 216 -7.61 4.27 6.73
CA ASN A 216 -6.62 5.29 6.44
C ASN A 216 -7.16 6.71 6.66
N SER A 217 -8.47 6.90 6.63
CA SER A 217 -9.13 8.18 6.92
C SER A 217 -9.16 8.52 8.41
N PHE A 218 -8.66 7.63 9.28
CA PHE A 218 -8.64 7.81 10.73
C PHE A 218 -7.21 7.81 11.27
N GLN A 219 -6.93 8.72 12.20
CA GLN A 219 -5.68 8.83 12.91
C GLN A 219 -5.94 8.83 14.42
N GLU A 220 -5.29 7.90 15.13
CA GLU A 220 -5.29 7.91 16.59
C GLU A 220 -4.33 8.97 17.11
N THR A 221 -4.81 9.79 18.04
CA THR A 221 -4.04 10.83 18.72
C THR A 221 -4.23 10.70 20.24
N GLU A 222 -3.38 11.37 21.03
CA GLU A 222 -3.51 11.38 22.51
C GLU A 222 -4.89 11.85 23.00
N LYS A 223 -5.60 12.66 22.20
CA LYS A 223 -6.92 13.22 22.53
C LYS A 223 -8.10 12.39 21.99
N GLY A 224 -7.82 11.26 21.34
CA GLY A 224 -8.81 10.40 20.69
C GLY A 224 -8.59 10.29 19.19
N ILE A 225 -9.63 9.86 18.48
CA ILE A 225 -9.56 9.58 17.04
C ILE A 225 -9.91 10.84 16.25
N VAL A 226 -8.98 11.27 15.40
CA VAL A 226 -9.19 12.31 14.39
C VAL A 226 -9.45 11.64 13.05
N TYR A 227 -10.28 12.24 12.20
CA TYR A 227 -10.59 11.69 10.89
C TYR A 227 -10.76 12.78 9.82
N ASP A 228 -10.55 12.40 8.56
CA ASP A 228 -10.87 13.24 7.41
C ASP A 228 -12.38 13.24 7.16
N MET A 229 -13.04 14.38 7.42
CA MET A 229 -14.49 14.53 7.25
C MET A 229 -14.95 14.29 5.80
N LEU A 230 -14.10 14.46 4.80
CA LEU A 230 -14.45 14.21 3.39
C LEU A 230 -14.10 12.78 2.95
N GLY A 231 -13.34 12.05 3.77
CA GLY A 231 -12.81 10.72 3.49
C GLY A 231 -13.57 9.56 4.15
N VAL A 232 -14.59 9.84 4.96
CA VAL A 232 -15.37 8.84 5.72
C VAL A 232 -16.82 8.75 5.24
N LYS A 233 -17.45 7.61 5.53
CA LYS A 233 -18.89 7.37 5.34
C LYS A 233 -19.68 7.86 6.55
N TYR A 234 -20.94 8.21 6.33
CA TYR A 234 -21.83 8.63 7.41
C TYR A 234 -23.16 7.86 7.42
N HIS A 235 -23.70 7.65 8.62
CA HIS A 235 -25.09 7.29 8.86
C HIS A 235 -25.92 8.53 9.16
N LEU A 236 -27.14 8.54 8.63
CA LEU A 236 -28.17 9.49 9.02
C LEU A 236 -28.80 9.04 10.33
N ASN A 237 -28.82 9.93 11.33
CA ASN A 237 -29.37 9.66 12.66
C ASN A 237 -30.67 10.45 12.88
N VAL A 238 -31.57 10.37 11.90
CA VAL A 238 -32.87 11.05 11.89
C VAL A 238 -33.94 10.02 11.59
N VAL A 239 -35.08 10.15 12.25
CA VAL A 239 -36.23 9.25 12.13
C VAL A 239 -37.52 10.06 12.00
N ALA A 240 -38.51 9.50 11.32
CA ALA A 240 -39.78 10.17 11.07
C ALA A 240 -40.61 10.24 12.37
N ASN A 241 -41.46 11.27 12.51
CA ASN A 241 -42.28 11.44 13.72
C ASN A 241 -43.39 10.40 13.83
N ASP A 242 -43.82 9.85 12.70
CA ASP A 242 -44.87 8.85 12.52
C ASP A 242 -44.31 7.42 12.60
N PHE A 243 -43.57 7.11 13.67
CA PHE A 243 -43.04 5.78 13.99
C PHE A 243 -44.15 4.71 14.12
N GLU A 244 -44.73 4.30 13.00
CA GLU A 244 -45.24 2.95 12.82
C GLU A 244 -44.10 2.17 12.16
N GLU A 245 -43.67 1.09 12.80
CA GLU A 245 -42.42 0.33 12.61
C GLU A 245 -42.14 -0.20 11.17
N ASP A 246 -42.99 0.12 10.18
CA ASP A 246 -42.96 -0.45 8.83
C ASP A 246 -43.03 0.57 7.66
N PHE A 247 -43.06 1.88 7.90
CA PHE A 247 -43.10 2.85 6.78
C PHE A 247 -41.71 3.26 6.28
N ASN A 248 -41.26 2.50 5.28
CA ASN A 248 -40.25 2.78 4.27
C ASN A 248 -39.39 4.05 4.49
N ASN A 249 -38.13 3.84 4.92
CA ASN A 249 -37.11 4.88 5.10
C ASN A 249 -37.01 5.85 3.89
N ASP A 250 -37.33 5.35 2.69
CA ASP A 250 -37.42 6.13 1.45
C ASP A 250 -38.32 7.37 1.55
N GLY A 251 -39.42 7.30 2.30
CA GLY A 251 -40.37 8.41 2.47
C GLY A 251 -39.77 9.58 3.23
N LEU A 252 -39.11 9.28 4.36
CA LEU A 252 -38.35 10.25 5.15
C LEU A 252 -37.20 10.83 4.31
N ILE A 253 -36.40 9.96 3.71
CA ILE A 253 -35.24 10.36 2.89
C ILE A 253 -35.69 11.29 1.76
N LYS A 254 -36.82 11.01 1.11
CA LYS A 254 -37.37 11.89 0.06
C LYS A 254 -37.76 13.27 0.60
N ARG A 255 -38.36 13.37 1.79
CA ARG A 255 -38.68 14.66 2.43
C ARG A 255 -37.43 15.42 2.84
N LEU A 256 -36.39 14.71 3.27
CA LEU A 256 -35.10 15.31 3.63
C LEU A 256 -34.33 15.80 2.39
N ILE A 257 -34.40 15.08 1.26
CA ILE A 257 -33.80 15.53 -0.02
C ILE A 257 -34.59 16.72 -0.61
N TYR A 258 -35.91 16.71 -0.47
CA TYR A 258 -36.81 17.72 -1.04
C TYR A 258 -37.73 18.32 0.04
N PRO A 259 -37.19 19.14 0.96
CA PRO A 259 -37.98 19.71 2.05
C PRO A 259 -39.02 20.71 1.51
N ASP A 260 -40.20 20.75 2.14
CA ASP A 260 -41.26 21.69 1.76
C ASP A 260 -40.79 23.14 1.98
N SER A 261 -40.99 23.98 0.96
CA SER A 261 -40.77 25.42 1.00
C SER A 261 -41.43 26.12 2.20
N ASN A 262 -42.57 25.62 2.70
CA ASN A 262 -43.28 26.18 3.85
C ASN A 262 -42.50 26.05 5.16
N LEU A 263 -41.53 25.13 5.24
CA LEU A 263 -40.66 24.97 6.40
C LEU A 263 -39.64 26.11 6.51
N PHE A 264 -39.47 26.93 5.46
CA PHE A 264 -38.45 27.96 5.40
C PHE A 264 -39.07 29.36 5.41
N THR A 265 -38.61 30.19 6.34
CA THR A 265 -38.97 31.61 6.38
C THR A 265 -38.28 32.38 5.25
N LYS A 266 -38.89 33.48 4.80
CA LYS A 266 -38.30 34.34 3.76
C LYS A 266 -36.97 34.94 4.22
N GLU A 267 -36.90 35.30 5.49
CA GLU A 267 -35.71 35.85 6.14
C GLU A 267 -34.57 34.83 6.13
N PHE A 268 -34.83 33.58 6.53
CA PHE A 268 -33.84 32.50 6.45
C PHE A 268 -33.35 32.28 5.01
N CYS A 269 -34.28 32.18 4.05
CA CYS A 269 -33.93 32.01 2.64
C CYS A 269 -33.04 33.16 2.15
N TYR A 270 -33.38 34.40 2.49
CA TYR A 270 -32.60 35.58 2.10
C TYR A 270 -31.18 35.55 2.67
N GLU A 271 -31.02 35.22 3.95
CA GLU A 271 -29.70 35.07 4.58
C GLU A 271 -28.87 33.96 3.93
N MET A 272 -29.49 32.82 3.60
CA MET A 272 -28.81 31.73 2.91
C MET A 272 -28.41 32.10 1.49
N TRP A 273 -29.25 32.82 0.75
CA TRP A 273 -28.89 33.33 -0.58
C TRP A 273 -27.68 34.26 -0.54
N LYS A 274 -27.62 35.19 0.43
CA LYS A 274 -26.44 36.05 0.61
C LYS A 274 -25.18 35.22 0.90
N ARG A 275 -25.31 34.19 1.74
CA ARG A 275 -24.20 33.31 2.09
C ARG A 275 -23.68 32.54 0.88
N VAL A 276 -24.57 31.94 0.10
CA VAL A 276 -24.22 31.20 -1.13
C VAL A 276 -23.54 32.16 -2.12
N ALA A 277 -24.11 33.34 -2.37
CA ALA A 277 -23.54 34.32 -3.28
C ALA A 277 -22.12 34.77 -2.88
N LEU A 278 -21.86 34.89 -1.57
CA LEU A 278 -20.52 35.18 -1.06
C LEU A 278 -19.54 34.03 -1.35
N GLU A 279 -19.93 32.79 -1.08
CA GLU A 279 -19.07 31.62 -1.34
C GLU A 279 -18.83 31.39 -2.85
N GLU A 280 -19.80 31.66 -3.71
CA GLU A 280 -19.63 31.67 -5.17
C GLU A 280 -18.66 32.76 -5.62
N SER A 281 -18.75 33.95 -5.04
CA SER A 281 -17.82 35.05 -5.31
C SER A 281 -16.38 34.67 -4.91
N LYS A 282 -16.20 34.02 -3.76
CA LYS A 282 -14.90 33.47 -3.33
C LYS A 282 -14.39 32.40 -4.28
N GLN A 283 -15.24 31.45 -4.65
CA GLN A 283 -14.90 30.39 -5.60
C GLN A 283 -14.41 30.99 -6.93
N TYR A 284 -15.12 31.97 -7.46
CA TYR A 284 -14.74 32.66 -8.70
C TYR A 284 -13.40 33.38 -8.55
N LEU A 285 -13.16 34.08 -7.45
CA LEU A 285 -11.89 34.75 -7.18
C LEU A 285 -10.73 33.76 -7.13
N LEU A 286 -10.88 32.64 -6.43
CA LEU A 286 -9.87 31.58 -6.35
C LEU A 286 -9.57 30.98 -7.73
N TYR A 287 -10.61 30.78 -8.55
CA TYR A 287 -10.47 30.31 -9.93
C TYR A 287 -9.71 31.30 -10.82
N GLN A 288 -9.98 32.60 -10.69
CA GLN A 288 -9.22 33.62 -11.44
C GLN A 288 -7.77 33.69 -11.00
N LYS A 289 -7.52 33.63 -9.68
CA LYS A 289 -6.16 33.61 -9.14
C LYS A 289 -5.34 32.43 -9.66
N SER A 290 -5.91 31.22 -9.71
CA SER A 290 -5.19 30.05 -10.21
C SER A 290 -4.88 30.15 -11.71
N LYS A 291 -5.75 30.79 -12.51
CA LYS A 291 -5.48 31.08 -13.92
C LYS A 291 -4.30 32.03 -14.13
N VAL A 292 -4.20 33.09 -13.32
CA VAL A 292 -3.11 34.07 -13.44
C VAL A 292 -1.76 33.45 -13.03
N GLN A 293 -1.73 32.64 -11.96
CA GLN A 293 -0.51 31.95 -11.52
C GLN A 293 0.06 30.93 -12.54
N ILE A 294 -0.77 30.41 -13.45
CA ILE A 294 -0.32 29.51 -14.53
C ILE A 294 0.34 30.32 -15.66
N GLN A 295 0.02 31.60 -15.82
CA GLN A 295 0.57 32.47 -16.87
C GLN A 295 1.94 33.08 -16.51
N ASP A 296 2.36 33.07 -15.25
CA ASP A 296 3.67 33.60 -14.81
C ASP A 296 4.83 32.58 -14.95
N HIS A 297 4.59 31.42 -15.56
CA HIS A 297 5.57 30.34 -15.77
C HIS A 297 5.78 29.94 -17.25
N GLU A 298 5.28 30.73 -18.20
CA GLU A 298 5.66 30.67 -19.64
C GLU A 298 6.51 31.88 -20.03
#